data_AF-A0AA42ZH91-F1
#
_entry.id   AF-A0AA42ZH91-F1
#
_cell.length_a   1.000
_cell.length_b   1.000
_cell.length_c   1.000
_cell.angle_alpha   90.00
_cell.angle_beta   90.00
_cell.angle_gamma   90.00
#
_symmetry.space_group_name_H-M   'P 1'
#
loop_
_entity.id
_entity.type
_entity.pdbx_description
1 polymer ?
#
loop_
_entity_poly.entity_id
_entity_poly.type
_entity_poly.pdbx_seq_one_letter_code
_entity_poly.pdbx_strand_id
1 'polypeptide(L)'
;MKKRTTKTNQPAARTKRTRPSQQPMPKVVRNLLPTKTRKAPASGFAKPSAAAVERYCNIPLLFEESSDSRTVKGRTVYDSWADGPAMALRDSADGHIRRLKLKAGNLVLEIVAEQRDNVWEFVARVYDGKNAINSFVLKVGGRSFLPQTGGFFIWSSRIVPKVLRLESFDTSVSFEKMPW
;
A
#
# COMPACT_ATOMS: atom_id res chain seq x y z
N MET A 1 2.71 56.85 -5.88
CA MET A 1 2.30 57.05 -4.48
C MET A 1 2.23 55.70 -3.77
N LYS A 2 3.15 55.42 -2.84
CA LYS A 2 3.23 54.14 -2.12
C LYS A 2 2.47 54.25 -0.79
N LYS A 3 1.36 53.51 -0.63
CA LYS A 3 0.60 53.44 0.62
C LYS A 3 1.23 52.40 1.56
N ARG A 4 1.80 52.85 2.68
CA ARG A 4 2.23 52.01 3.81
C ARG A 4 1.01 51.67 4.66
N THR A 5 0.71 50.38 4.83
CA THR A 5 -0.28 49.90 5.81
C THR A 5 0.44 49.26 6.98
N THR A 6 0.34 49.89 8.15
CA THR A 6 0.75 49.40 9.46
C THR A 6 -0.23 48.33 9.94
N LYS A 7 0.27 47.12 10.24
CA LYS A 7 -0.50 46.07 10.93
C LYS A 7 -0.21 46.13 12.43
N THR A 8 -1.27 46.36 13.20
CA THR A 8 -1.32 46.36 14.67
C THR A 8 -1.31 44.93 15.19
N ASN A 9 -0.32 44.60 16.03
CA ASN A 9 -0.24 43.33 16.76
C ASN A 9 -1.21 43.35 17.95
N GLN A 10 -2.16 42.42 17.99
CA GLN A 10 -2.93 42.09 19.19
C GLN A 10 -2.23 40.97 19.98
N PRO A 11 -2.14 41.06 21.32
CA PRO A 11 -1.57 40.00 22.15
C PRO A 11 -2.56 38.84 22.35
N ALA A 12 -2.04 37.61 22.24
CA ALA A 12 -2.78 36.37 22.39
C ALA A 12 -3.27 36.11 23.82
N ALA A 13 -4.52 35.67 23.94
CA ALA A 13 -5.14 35.27 25.19
C ALA A 13 -4.47 34.00 25.77
N ARG A 14 -4.05 34.09 27.04
CA ARG A 14 -3.38 33.04 27.82
C ARG A 14 -4.41 32.09 28.44
N THR A 15 -4.68 30.98 27.78
CA THR A 15 -5.58 29.94 28.31
C THR A 15 -4.91 29.17 29.46
N LYS A 16 -5.49 29.26 30.67
CA LYS A 16 -5.05 28.51 31.86
C LYS A 16 -5.30 27.00 31.65
N ARG A 17 -4.24 26.20 31.70
CA ARG A 17 -4.29 24.73 31.70
C ARG A 17 -4.74 24.23 33.08
N THR A 18 -5.93 23.65 33.14
CA THR A 18 -6.44 22.89 34.29
C THR A 18 -5.72 21.54 34.35
N ARG A 19 -5.15 21.21 35.51
CA ARG A 19 -4.40 19.96 35.76
C ARG A 19 -5.40 18.83 36.03
N PRO A 20 -5.43 17.73 35.26
CA PRO A 20 -6.30 16.61 35.60
C PRO A 20 -5.80 15.89 36.86
N SER A 21 -6.74 15.69 37.77
CA SER A 21 -6.65 14.90 39.00
C SER A 21 -6.15 13.48 38.69
N GLN A 22 -5.08 13.06 39.36
CA GLN A 22 -4.65 11.66 39.37
C GLN A 22 -5.63 10.85 40.23
N GLN A 23 -6.43 10.00 39.59
CA GLN A 23 -7.16 8.95 40.28
C GLN A 23 -6.20 7.79 40.63
N PRO A 24 -6.27 7.24 41.86
CA PRO A 24 -5.52 6.05 42.23
C PRO A 24 -6.09 4.81 41.50
N MET A 25 -5.21 4.08 40.82
CA MET A 25 -5.54 2.84 40.11
C MET A 25 -5.93 1.72 41.10
N PRO A 26 -7.01 0.97 40.84
CA PRO A 26 -7.33 -0.24 41.61
C PRO A 26 -6.29 -1.35 41.33
N LYS A 27 -5.88 -2.05 42.38
CA LYS A 27 -4.97 -3.20 42.33
C LYS A 27 -5.61 -4.33 41.50
N VAL A 28 -5.06 -4.59 40.31
CA VAL A 28 -5.43 -5.73 39.48
C VAL A 28 -4.90 -7.02 40.13
N VAL A 29 -5.81 -7.80 40.70
CA VAL A 29 -5.55 -9.17 41.17
C VAL A 29 -5.33 -10.05 39.94
N ARG A 30 -4.09 -10.53 39.77
CA ARG A 30 -3.72 -11.49 38.72
C ARG A 30 -4.27 -12.87 39.10
N ASN A 31 -5.43 -13.23 38.56
CA ASN A 31 -5.87 -14.61 38.54
C ASN A 31 -5.07 -15.37 37.48
N LEU A 32 -4.14 -16.21 37.94
CA LEU A 32 -3.42 -17.19 37.15
C LEU A 32 -4.42 -18.26 36.68
N LEU A 33 -4.81 -18.21 35.41
CA LEU A 33 -5.55 -19.28 34.75
C LEU A 33 -4.63 -20.49 34.51
N PRO A 34 -5.11 -21.73 34.73
CA PRO A 34 -4.33 -22.94 34.45
C PRO A 34 -4.11 -23.12 32.94
N THR A 35 -2.85 -23.34 32.57
CA THR A 35 -2.40 -23.75 31.24
C THR A 35 -2.97 -25.12 30.88
N LYS A 36 -4.14 -25.14 30.24
CA LYS A 36 -4.59 -26.31 29.48
C LYS A 36 -3.73 -26.41 28.21
N THR A 37 -2.78 -27.34 28.22
CA THR A 37 -2.02 -27.80 27.05
C THR A 37 -3.01 -28.30 25.98
N ARG A 38 -3.38 -27.44 25.03
CA ARG A 38 -4.12 -27.84 23.83
C ARG A 38 -3.19 -28.72 23.00
N LYS A 39 -3.48 -30.03 22.96
CA LYS A 39 -2.96 -30.94 21.92
C LYS A 39 -3.17 -30.28 20.56
N ALA A 40 -2.09 -30.05 19.82
CA ALA A 40 -2.15 -29.56 18.45
C ALA A 40 -2.99 -30.53 17.62
N PRO A 41 -4.02 -30.06 16.88
CA PRO A 41 -4.68 -30.92 15.91
C PRO A 41 -3.64 -31.35 14.88
N ALA A 42 -3.59 -32.65 14.61
CA ALA A 42 -2.77 -33.21 13.55
C ALA A 42 -3.03 -32.41 12.28
N SER A 43 -1.95 -31.92 11.66
CA SER A 43 -1.96 -31.11 10.44
C SER A 43 -2.43 -31.97 9.26
N GLY A 44 -3.74 -32.21 9.19
CA GLY A 44 -4.39 -32.62 7.97
C GLY A 44 -4.39 -31.41 7.05
N PHE A 45 -3.56 -31.42 6.00
CA PHE A 45 -3.68 -30.47 4.91
C PHE A 45 -5.10 -30.56 4.37
N ALA A 46 -5.93 -29.57 4.68
CA ALA A 46 -7.27 -29.49 4.17
C ALA A 46 -7.18 -29.46 2.64
N LYS A 47 -7.87 -30.39 1.97
CA LYS A 47 -7.95 -30.40 0.52
C LYS A 47 -8.49 -29.04 0.06
N PRO A 48 -7.84 -28.35 -0.90
CA PRO A 48 -8.33 -27.07 -1.38
C PRO A 48 -9.73 -27.24 -1.98
N SER A 49 -10.59 -26.24 -1.79
CA SER A 49 -11.93 -26.25 -2.38
C SER A 49 -11.85 -26.12 -3.90
N ALA A 50 -12.83 -26.67 -4.64
CA ALA A 50 -12.85 -26.61 -6.10
C ALA A 50 -12.78 -25.16 -6.64
N ALA A 51 -13.47 -24.24 -5.97
CA ALA A 51 -13.42 -22.81 -6.30
C ALA A 51 -12.06 -22.15 -6.00
N ALA A 52 -11.24 -22.72 -5.10
CA ALA A 52 -9.86 -22.27 -4.93
C ALA A 52 -8.99 -22.82 -6.06
N VAL A 53 -9.15 -24.10 -6.43
CA VAL A 53 -8.41 -24.73 -7.53
C VAL A 53 -8.60 -23.97 -8.84
N GLU A 54 -9.83 -23.68 -9.26
CA GLU A 54 -10.09 -22.92 -10.50
C GLU A 54 -9.49 -21.50 -10.48
N ARG A 55 -9.47 -20.85 -9.31
CA ARG A 55 -8.84 -19.54 -9.14
C ARG A 55 -7.32 -19.60 -9.25
N TYR A 56 -6.68 -20.69 -8.81
CA TYR A 56 -5.22 -20.83 -8.84
C TYR A 56 -4.71 -21.47 -10.15
N CYS A 57 -5.51 -22.31 -10.82
CA CYS A 57 -5.14 -22.93 -12.10
C CYS A 57 -5.01 -21.91 -13.24
N ASN A 58 -5.72 -20.78 -13.18
CA ASN A 58 -5.63 -19.70 -14.16
C ASN A 58 -4.60 -18.63 -13.80
N ILE A 59 -3.85 -18.81 -12.71
CA ILE A 59 -2.77 -17.89 -12.37
C ILE A 59 -1.47 -18.51 -12.85
N PRO A 60 -0.76 -17.85 -13.78
CA PRO A 60 0.65 -18.02 -14.09
C PRO A 60 1.58 -18.01 -12.85
N LEU A 61 1.48 -18.98 -11.95
CA LEU A 61 2.25 -19.02 -10.70
C LEU A 61 3.65 -19.64 -10.85
N LEU A 62 4.05 -20.07 -12.05
CA LEU A 62 5.19 -20.99 -12.22
C LEU A 62 6.04 -20.75 -13.47
N PHE A 63 5.95 -19.59 -14.11
CA PHE A 63 6.85 -19.34 -15.23
C PHE A 63 8.19 -18.88 -14.67
N GLU A 64 9.22 -19.71 -14.83
CA GLU A 64 10.59 -19.22 -14.99
C GLU A 64 10.52 -18.07 -16.01
N GLU A 65 11.21 -16.95 -15.74
CA GLU A 65 11.28 -15.84 -16.68
C GLU A 65 11.56 -16.42 -18.07
N SER A 66 10.56 -16.42 -18.95
CA SER A 66 10.80 -16.87 -20.30
C SER A 66 11.86 -15.91 -20.85
N SER A 67 12.97 -16.45 -21.36
CA SER A 67 14.05 -15.66 -21.96
C SER A 67 13.54 -14.75 -23.07
N ASP A 68 12.34 -15.04 -23.58
CA ASP A 68 11.66 -14.35 -24.68
C ASP A 68 10.61 -13.33 -24.20
N SER A 69 10.47 -13.11 -22.88
CA SER A 69 9.52 -12.13 -22.36
C SER A 69 9.89 -10.71 -22.82
N ARG A 70 8.92 -10.02 -23.41
CA ARG A 70 9.13 -8.64 -23.86
C ARG A 70 9.25 -7.74 -22.64
N THR A 71 10.46 -7.25 -22.39
CA THR A 71 10.71 -6.27 -21.33
C THR A 71 10.32 -4.87 -21.78
N VAL A 72 9.41 -4.23 -21.05
CA VAL A 72 8.94 -2.86 -21.30
C VAL A 72 9.23 -2.00 -20.09
N LYS A 73 9.80 -0.81 -20.32
CA LYS A 73 10.00 0.19 -19.25
C LYS A 73 8.77 1.08 -19.14
N GLY A 74 8.21 1.16 -17.94
CA GLY A 74 7.15 2.10 -17.61
C GLY A 74 7.68 3.41 -17.03
N ARG A 75 6.83 4.43 -16.99
CA ARG A 75 7.12 5.75 -16.40
C ARG A 75 5.93 6.28 -15.62
N THR A 76 6.18 7.14 -14.65
CA THR A 76 5.13 7.90 -13.96
C THR A 76 4.51 8.93 -14.92
N VAL A 77 3.19 8.93 -15.03
CA VAL A 77 2.42 9.91 -15.82
C VAL A 77 1.53 10.79 -14.96
N TYR A 78 1.29 10.40 -13.72
CA TYR A 78 0.57 11.19 -12.74
C TYR A 78 1.07 10.88 -11.34
N ASP A 79 1.24 11.91 -10.53
CA ASP A 79 1.55 11.83 -9.11
C ASP A 79 0.77 12.93 -8.38
N SER A 80 -0.14 12.55 -7.50
CA SER A 80 -0.99 13.50 -6.76
C SER A 80 -0.22 14.44 -5.85
N TRP A 81 1.04 14.13 -5.52
CA TRP A 81 1.88 14.98 -4.67
C TRP A 81 2.85 15.85 -5.48
N ALA A 82 2.93 15.70 -6.80
CA ALA A 82 3.81 16.51 -7.63
C ALA A 82 3.47 18.02 -7.56
N ASP A 83 2.18 18.34 -7.39
CA ASP A 83 1.69 19.71 -7.27
C ASP A 83 1.60 20.20 -5.81
N GLY A 84 1.90 19.33 -4.84
CA GLY A 84 1.87 19.63 -3.41
C GLY A 84 3.19 20.17 -2.89
N PRO A 85 3.20 20.77 -1.67
CA PRO A 85 4.46 21.07 -1.00
C PRO A 85 5.27 19.78 -0.85
N ALA A 86 6.57 19.85 -1.12
CA ALA A 86 7.48 18.71 -1.00
C ALA A 86 7.46 18.18 0.44
N MET A 87 6.66 17.14 0.67
CA MET A 87 6.60 16.43 1.93
C MET A 87 7.49 15.20 1.86
N ALA A 88 8.38 15.03 2.83
CA ALA A 88 9.06 13.76 2.97
C ALA A 88 8.07 12.70 3.47
N LEU A 89 8.13 11.49 2.91
CA LEU A 89 7.29 10.33 3.33
C LEU A 89 7.32 10.01 4.82
N ARG A 90 8.37 10.42 5.53
CA ARG A 90 8.47 10.21 6.98
C ARG A 90 7.58 11.17 7.77
N ASP A 91 7.21 12.28 7.15
CA ASP A 91 6.46 13.39 7.77
C ASP A 91 4.97 13.34 7.39
N SER A 92 4.53 12.35 6.60
CA SER A 92 3.10 12.14 6.32
C SER A 92 2.40 11.61 7.57
N ALA A 93 1.33 12.31 7.95
CA ALA A 93 0.49 11.91 9.07
C ALA A 93 -0.43 10.73 8.70
N ASP A 94 -1.04 10.11 9.69
CA ASP A 94 -2.07 9.10 9.43
C ASP A 94 -3.23 9.66 8.60
N GLY A 95 -3.78 8.81 7.72
CA GLY A 95 -4.83 9.17 6.76
C GLY A 95 -4.32 9.89 5.50
N HIS A 96 -3.00 10.06 5.33
CA HIS A 96 -2.46 10.62 4.10
C HIS A 96 -2.65 9.67 2.93
N ILE A 97 -3.26 10.19 1.86
CA ILE A 97 -3.51 9.44 0.63
C ILE A 97 -2.61 10.01 -0.48
N ARG A 98 -1.94 9.10 -1.21
CA ARG A 98 -1.25 9.39 -2.47
C ARG A 98 -1.83 8.55 -3.59
N ARG A 99 -1.91 9.13 -4.79
CA ARG A 99 -2.31 8.45 -6.02
C ARG A 99 -1.20 8.57 -7.05
N LEU A 100 -0.79 7.44 -7.60
CA LEU A 100 0.18 7.36 -8.69
C LEU A 100 -0.48 6.70 -9.91
N LYS A 101 -0.14 7.18 -11.11
CA LYS A 101 -0.40 6.44 -12.35
C LYS A 101 0.91 6.22 -13.10
N LEU A 102 1.18 4.97 -13.43
CA LEU A 102 2.36 4.54 -14.16
C LEU A 102 1.91 3.97 -15.51
N LYS A 103 2.62 4.30 -16.59
CA LYS A 103 2.25 3.90 -17.96
C LYS A 103 3.40 3.19 -18.66
N ALA A 104 3.08 2.11 -19.37
CA ALA A 104 4.00 1.34 -20.22
C ALA A 104 3.25 0.89 -21.49
N GLY A 105 3.48 1.56 -22.62
CA GLY A 105 2.66 1.33 -23.82
C GLY A 105 1.18 1.67 -23.56
N ASN A 106 0.29 0.71 -23.79
CA ASN A 106 -1.15 0.84 -23.51
C ASN A 106 -1.53 0.49 -22.06
N LEU A 107 -0.60 -0.13 -21.32
CA LEU A 107 -0.83 -0.53 -19.95
C LEU A 107 -0.71 0.66 -19.00
N VAL A 108 -1.67 0.76 -18.08
CA VAL A 108 -1.68 1.74 -16.99
C VAL A 108 -1.83 1.02 -15.67
N LEU A 109 -0.87 1.21 -14.76
CA LEU A 109 -0.95 0.80 -13.37
C LEU A 109 -1.36 2.00 -12.53
N GLU A 110 -2.55 1.95 -11.95
CA GLU A 110 -3.02 2.94 -10.98
C GLU A 110 -2.77 2.42 -9.57
N ILE A 111 -2.23 3.27 -8.69
CA ILE A 111 -1.93 2.93 -7.30
C ILE A 111 -2.52 4.01 -6.41
N VAL A 112 -3.21 3.58 -5.36
CA VAL A 112 -3.61 4.40 -4.22
C VAL A 112 -2.86 3.90 -3.00
N ALA A 113 -2.12 4.77 -2.33
CA ALA A 113 -1.40 4.48 -1.11
C ALA A 113 -1.96 5.32 0.03
N GLU A 114 -2.23 4.70 1.18
CA GLU A 114 -2.70 5.36 2.40
C GLU A 114 -1.76 5.01 3.56
N GLN A 115 -1.35 6.00 4.34
CA GLN A 115 -0.58 5.75 5.56
C GLN A 115 -1.51 5.62 6.77
N ARG A 116 -1.39 4.51 7.51
CA ARG A 116 -2.11 4.23 8.78
C ARG A 116 -1.18 3.58 9.79
N ASP A 117 -1.10 4.12 11.00
CA ASP A 117 -0.32 3.58 12.10
C ASP A 117 1.16 3.30 11.71
N ASN A 118 1.76 4.22 10.94
CA ASN A 118 3.12 4.07 10.35
C ASN A 118 3.28 2.87 9.39
N VAL A 119 2.18 2.39 8.81
CA VAL A 119 2.17 1.39 7.75
C VAL A 119 1.50 1.99 6.53
N TRP A 120 2.10 1.76 5.37
CA TRP A 120 1.47 2.09 4.09
C TRP A 120 0.61 0.93 3.64
N GLU A 121 -0.66 1.21 3.38
CA GLU A 121 -1.62 0.33 2.72
C GLU A 121 -1.71 0.75 1.25
N PHE A 122 -1.62 -0.22 0.35
CA PHE A 122 -1.62 0.03 -1.08
C PHE A 122 -2.74 -0.78 -1.74
N VAL A 123 -3.43 -0.11 -2.65
CA VAL A 123 -4.40 -0.72 -3.57
C VAL A 123 -4.00 -0.33 -4.97
N ALA A 124 -3.84 -1.30 -5.85
CA ALA A 124 -3.50 -1.05 -7.24
C ALA A 124 -4.40 -1.81 -8.21
N ARG A 125 -4.48 -1.32 -9.45
CA ARG A 125 -5.21 -1.96 -10.54
C ARG A 125 -4.52 -1.69 -11.87
N VAL A 126 -4.49 -2.70 -12.74
CA VAL A 126 -3.90 -2.60 -14.07
C VAL A 126 -5.02 -2.43 -15.11
N TYR A 127 -4.80 -1.54 -16.07
CA TYR A 127 -5.70 -1.28 -17.18
C TYR A 127 -4.97 -1.43 -18.51
N ASP A 128 -5.66 -1.95 -19.52
CA ASP A 128 -5.33 -1.80 -20.93
C ASP A 128 -6.37 -0.88 -21.58
N GLY A 129 -5.97 0.36 -21.86
CA GLY A 129 -6.90 1.42 -22.25
C GLY A 129 -7.94 1.72 -21.17
N LYS A 130 -9.20 1.32 -21.39
CA LYS A 130 -10.32 1.53 -20.45
C LYS A 130 -10.71 0.26 -19.68
N ASN A 131 -10.11 -0.88 -20.01
CA ASN A 131 -10.49 -2.18 -19.46
C ASN A 131 -9.52 -2.55 -18.35
N ALA A 132 -10.05 -2.93 -17.18
CA ALA A 132 -9.24 -3.49 -16.13
C ALA A 132 -8.85 -4.93 -16.49
N ILE A 133 -7.57 -5.27 -16.29
CA ILE A 133 -7.02 -6.59 -16.63
C ILE A 133 -6.45 -7.27 -15.38
N ASN A 134 -6.51 -8.59 -15.37
CA ASN A 134 -6.12 -9.45 -14.24
C ASN A 134 -5.13 -10.55 -14.65
N SER A 135 -4.54 -10.45 -15.85
CA SER A 135 -3.55 -11.40 -16.39
C SER A 135 -2.12 -11.16 -15.89
N PHE A 136 -1.93 -10.20 -14.98
CA PHE A 136 -0.62 -9.82 -14.46
C PHE A 136 -0.44 -10.21 -13.00
N VAL A 137 0.81 -10.54 -12.65
CA VAL A 137 1.33 -10.63 -11.28
C VAL A 137 2.06 -9.32 -10.98
N LEU A 138 1.73 -8.68 -9.86
CA LEU A 138 2.45 -7.51 -9.39
C LEU A 138 3.62 -7.95 -8.49
N LYS A 139 4.85 -7.62 -8.89
CA LYS A 139 6.04 -7.77 -8.04
C LYS A 139 6.33 -6.46 -7.32
N VAL A 140 6.49 -6.55 -6.01
CA VAL A 140 6.88 -5.44 -5.13
C VAL A 140 8.13 -5.86 -4.37
N GLY A 141 9.30 -5.40 -4.82
CA GLY A 141 10.58 -5.95 -4.35
C GLY A 141 10.64 -7.47 -4.59
N GLY A 142 10.92 -8.25 -3.54
CA GLY A 142 10.96 -9.72 -3.62
C GLY A 142 9.62 -10.43 -3.45
N ARG A 143 8.50 -9.71 -3.34
CA ARG A 143 7.17 -10.29 -3.09
C ARG A 143 6.31 -10.24 -4.35
N SER A 144 5.47 -11.25 -4.52
CA SER A 144 4.53 -11.36 -5.64
C SER A 144 3.10 -11.25 -5.13
N PHE A 145 2.27 -10.48 -5.82
CA PHE A 145 0.87 -10.25 -5.49
C PHE A 145 0.00 -10.60 -6.69
N LEU A 146 -1.02 -11.40 -6.42
CA LEU A 146 -2.00 -11.82 -7.40
C LEU A 146 -3.20 -10.85 -7.34
N PRO A 147 -3.88 -10.62 -8.48
CA PRO A 147 -5.09 -9.83 -8.48
C PRO A 147 -6.19 -10.54 -7.68
N GLN A 148 -6.82 -9.82 -6.77
CA GLN A 148 -7.99 -10.27 -6.02
C GLN A 148 -9.28 -10.00 -6.82
N THR A 149 -10.43 -10.13 -6.15
CA THR A 149 -11.75 -9.80 -6.71
C THR A 149 -11.74 -8.43 -7.38
N GLY A 150 -12.21 -8.35 -8.62
CA GLY A 150 -12.23 -7.10 -9.40
C GLY A 150 -10.87 -6.70 -9.99
N GLY A 151 -9.82 -7.51 -9.87
CA GLY A 151 -8.50 -7.22 -10.45
C GLY A 151 -7.63 -6.30 -9.59
N PHE A 152 -7.95 -6.17 -8.30
CA PHE A 152 -7.19 -5.32 -7.37
C PHE A 152 -6.01 -6.06 -6.76
N PHE A 153 -4.87 -5.40 -6.71
CA PHE A 153 -3.70 -5.83 -5.94
C PHE A 153 -3.73 -5.09 -4.61
N ILE A 154 -3.64 -5.80 -3.50
CA ILE A 154 -3.67 -5.21 -2.16
C ILE A 154 -2.44 -5.69 -1.39
N TRP A 155 -1.69 -4.75 -0.82
CA TRP A 155 -0.55 -5.06 0.04
C TRP A 155 -0.30 -3.97 1.07
N SER A 156 0.51 -4.28 2.08
CA SER A 156 0.99 -3.30 3.05
C SER A 156 2.50 -3.35 3.21
N SER A 157 3.10 -2.24 3.62
CA SER A 157 4.53 -2.15 3.89
C SER A 157 4.85 -1.01 4.84
N ARG A 158 5.87 -1.17 5.70
CA ARG A 158 6.44 -0.06 6.49
C ARG A 158 7.28 0.89 5.64
N ILE A 159 7.79 0.41 4.52
CA ILE A 159 8.65 1.16 3.61
C ILE A 159 7.98 1.21 2.25
N VAL A 160 7.98 2.40 1.67
CA VAL A 160 7.35 2.61 0.37
C VAL A 160 8.22 2.02 -0.75
N PRO A 161 7.65 1.20 -1.66
CA PRO A 161 8.44 0.36 -2.55
C PRO A 161 9.07 1.17 -3.68
N LYS A 162 10.39 1.13 -3.88
CA LYS A 162 11.05 1.95 -4.92
C LYS A 162 10.88 1.44 -6.35
N VAL A 163 10.58 0.15 -6.48
CA VAL A 163 10.50 -0.57 -7.76
C VAL A 163 9.25 -1.45 -7.75
N LEU A 164 8.51 -1.42 -8.85
CA LEU A 164 7.41 -2.33 -9.13
C LEU A 164 7.66 -3.02 -10.47
N ARG A 165 7.21 -4.27 -10.59
CA ARG A 165 7.14 -4.95 -11.88
C ARG A 165 5.77 -5.56 -12.08
N LEU A 166 5.28 -5.57 -13.31
CA LEU A 166 4.15 -6.38 -13.72
C LEU A 166 4.66 -7.49 -14.60
N GLU A 167 4.33 -8.73 -14.25
CA GLU A 167 4.75 -9.91 -15.00
C GLU A 167 3.52 -10.66 -15.49
N SER A 168 3.55 -11.05 -16.75
CA SER A 168 2.61 -11.95 -17.40
C SER A 168 3.41 -12.98 -18.21
N PHE A 169 2.74 -13.89 -18.90
CA PHE A 169 3.42 -14.95 -19.66
C PHE A 169 4.39 -14.43 -20.73
N ASP A 170 4.03 -13.35 -21.42
CA ASP A 170 4.78 -12.81 -22.57
C ASP A 170 5.39 -11.42 -22.32
N THR A 171 5.00 -10.77 -21.22
CA THR A 171 5.32 -9.37 -20.97
C THR A 171 5.84 -9.16 -19.55
N SER A 172 6.99 -8.50 -19.43
CA SER A 172 7.55 -8.01 -18.17
C SER A 172 7.65 -6.49 -18.23
N VAL A 173 6.95 -5.79 -17.34
CA VAL A 173 6.97 -4.33 -17.26
C VAL A 173 7.70 -3.89 -16.01
N SER A 174 8.75 -3.09 -16.15
CA SER A 174 9.50 -2.54 -15.01
C SER A 174 9.17 -1.06 -14.81
N PHE A 175 8.78 -0.68 -13.59
CA PHE A 175 8.59 0.70 -13.16
C PHE A 175 9.66 1.05 -12.12
N GLU A 176 10.70 1.75 -12.57
CA GLU A 176 11.84 2.15 -11.74
C GLU A 176 11.69 3.58 -11.23
N LYS A 177 12.34 3.88 -10.09
CA LYS A 177 12.45 5.23 -9.52
C LYS A 177 11.09 5.91 -9.32
N MET A 178 10.16 5.22 -8.67
CA MET A 178 8.87 5.83 -8.36
C MET A 178 9.06 7.08 -7.47
N PRO A 179 8.41 8.21 -7.81
CA PRO A 179 8.42 9.39 -6.97
C PRO A 179 7.55 9.06 -5.76
N TRP A 180 8.20 8.94 -4.61
CA TRP A 180 7.57 8.84 -3.31
C TRP A 180 8.03 10.04 -2.48
#